data_AF-A0A512BNJ5-F1
#
_entry.id   AF-A0A512BNJ5-F1
#
_cell.length_a   1.000
_cell.length_b   1.000
_cell.length_c   1.000
_cell.angle_alpha   90.00
_cell.angle_beta   90.00
_cell.angle_gamma   90.00
#
_symmetry.space_group_name_H-M   'P 1'
#
loop_
_entity.id
_entity.type
_entity.pdbx_description
1 polymer ?
#
loop_
_entity_poly.entity_id
_entity_poly.type
_entity_poly.pdbx_seq_one_letter_code
_entity_poly.pdbx_strand_id
1 'polypeptide(L)'
;MTITNVGWRFGLFPKRYAIQMLHGIRLSHVAPLELATGQQATFLVPLGTTTWLKDMAGELNGTFPRLSAWMMKVQIFTNVGKTVSRRLEAGLRKKLVEARAGA
;
A
#
# COMPACT_ATOMS: atom_id res chain seq x y z
N MET A 1 11.77 17.59 0.14
CA MET A 1 11.21 16.56 1.05
C MET A 1 11.61 15.21 0.51
N THR A 2 12.12 14.29 1.33
CA THR A 2 12.53 12.97 0.84
C THR A 2 11.49 11.92 1.20
N ILE A 3 10.98 11.21 0.20
CA ILE A 3 10.18 10.00 0.40
C ILE A 3 11.15 8.88 0.74
N THR A 4 10.98 8.28 1.91
CA THR A 4 11.87 7.21 2.41
C THR A 4 11.32 5.83 2.12
N ASN A 5 10.00 5.65 2.22
CA ASN A 5 9.34 4.37 2.00
C ASN A 5 7.86 4.54 1.61
N VAL A 6 7.30 3.49 1.03
CA VAL A 6 5.86 3.32 0.84
C VAL A 6 5.43 2.10 1.63
N GLY A 7 4.24 2.16 2.23
CA GLY A 7 3.69 1.05 3.00
C GLY A 7 2.19 1.07 3.08
N TRP A 8 1.68 0.17 3.89
CA TRP A 8 0.27 -0.12 4.08
C TRP A 8 -0.05 -0.12 5.56
N ARG A 9 -1.24 0.37 5.88
CA ARG A 9 -1.88 0.24 7.19
C ARG A 9 -3.19 -0.47 7.01
N PHE A 10 -3.41 -1.53 7.78
CA PHE A 10 -4.60 -2.38 7.68
C PHE A 10 -5.03 -2.92 9.05
N GLY A 11 -6.23 -3.50 9.09
CA GLY A 11 -6.84 -4.01 10.32
C GLY A 11 -7.67 -2.98 11.09
N LEU A 12 -8.70 -3.48 11.76
CA LEU A 12 -9.58 -2.70 12.64
C LEU A 12 -8.93 -2.51 14.02
N PHE A 13 -8.52 -3.60 14.65
CA PHE A 13 -7.74 -3.65 15.88
C PHE A 13 -7.16 -5.07 16.10
N PRO A 14 -5.88 -5.23 16.47
CA PRO A 14 -4.83 -4.22 16.45
C PRO A 14 -4.51 -3.78 15.01
N LYS A 15 -4.03 -2.55 14.86
CA LYS A 15 -3.61 -2.01 13.55
C LYS A 15 -2.28 -2.64 13.17
N ARG A 16 -2.20 -3.12 11.93
CA ARG A 16 -0.99 -3.71 11.35
C ARG A 16 -0.41 -2.77 10.30
N TYR A 17 0.90 -2.84 10.15
CA TYR A 17 1.67 -2.03 9.22
C TYR A 17 2.55 -2.95 8.38
N ALA A 18 2.64 -2.68 7.08
CA ALA A 18 3.57 -3.35 6.18
C ALA A 18 4.32 -2.33 5.35
N ILE A 19 5.59 -2.60 5.06
CA ILE A 19 6.37 -1.82 4.10
C ILE A 19 6.27 -2.50 2.74
N GLN A 20 5.96 -1.72 1.71
CA GLN A 20 5.97 -2.20 0.34
C GLN A 20 7.40 -2.11 -0.17
N MET A 21 8.02 -3.26 -0.44
CA MET A 21 9.30 -3.29 -1.14
C MET A 21 9.09 -2.80 -2.57
N LEU A 22 9.65 -1.64 -2.88
CA LEU A 22 9.56 -1.01 -4.18
C LEU A 22 10.67 -1.56 -5.07
N HIS A 23 10.30 -2.06 -6.24
CA HIS A 23 11.26 -2.54 -7.22
C HIS A 23 11.55 -1.44 -8.23
N GLY A 24 12.82 -1.29 -8.61
CA GLY A 24 13.27 -0.36 -9.64
C GLY A 24 12.83 -0.80 -11.02
N ILE A 25 11.57 -0.59 -11.34
CA ILE A 25 11.02 -0.74 -12.70
C ILE A 25 11.26 0.59 -13.42
N ARG A 26 11.55 0.57 -14.73
CA ARG A 26 11.81 1.77 -15.54
C ARG A 26 10.76 2.90 -15.41
N LEU A 27 9.53 2.54 -15.04
CA LEU A 27 8.39 3.46 -14.86
C LEU A 27 8.11 3.81 -13.38
N SER A 28 8.84 3.24 -12.44
CA SER A 28 8.71 3.47 -11.00
C SER A 28 9.96 4.14 -10.46
N HIS A 29 9.77 5.14 -9.62
CA HIS A 29 10.88 5.64 -8.82
C HIS A 29 11.24 4.62 -7.75
N VAL A 30 12.48 4.70 -7.27
CA VAL A 30 12.99 3.91 -6.15
C VAL A 30 13.17 4.83 -4.96
N ALA A 31 12.76 4.38 -3.78
CA ALA A 31 13.01 5.11 -2.55
C ALA A 31 14.42 4.77 -2.02
N PRO A 32 15.15 5.72 -1.40
CA PRO A 32 14.71 7.09 -1.10
C PRO A 32 14.74 8.01 -2.32
N LEU A 33 13.73 8.87 -2.44
CA LEU A 33 13.61 9.86 -3.53
C LEU A 33 13.40 11.26 -2.95
N GLU A 34 14.24 12.20 -3.34
CA GLU A 34 14.04 13.61 -3.02
C GLU A 34 13.06 14.28 -3.99
N LEU A 35 12.06 14.95 -3.44
CA LEU A 35 11.09 15.74 -4.18
C LEU A 35 11.25 17.23 -3.85
N ALA A 36 11.49 18.01 -4.90
CA ALA A 36 11.38 19.46 -4.88
C ALA A 36 9.92 19.93 -5.02
N THR A 37 9.66 21.20 -4.74
CA THR A 37 8.32 21.79 -4.89
C THR A 37 7.85 21.68 -6.34
N GLY A 38 6.64 21.13 -6.55
CA GLY A 38 6.06 20.92 -7.88
C GLY A 38 6.45 19.59 -8.54
N GLN A 39 7.36 18.81 -7.96
CA GLN A 39 7.70 17.48 -8.47
C GLN A 39 6.74 16.40 -7.96
N GLN A 40 6.55 15.36 -8.77
CA GLN A 40 5.73 14.20 -8.45
C GLN A 40 6.57 12.93 -8.51
N ALA A 41 6.30 12.00 -7.59
CA ALA A 41 6.85 10.66 -7.60
C ALA A 41 5.77 9.66 -8.00
N THR A 42 6.13 8.70 -8.84
CA THR A 42 5.27 7.55 -9.17
C THR A 42 5.94 6.27 -8.72
N PHE A 43 5.23 5.48 -7.93
CA PHE A 43 5.65 4.17 -7.46
C PHE A 43 4.69 3.11 -7.99
N LEU A 44 5.20 2.14 -8.75
CA LEU A 44 4.38 1.10 -9.35
C LEU A 44 4.62 -0.23 -8.64
N VAL A 45 3.52 -0.87 -8.21
CA VAL A 45 3.55 -2.20 -7.61
C VAL A 45 3.04 -3.20 -8.65
N PRO A 46 3.86 -4.16 -9.12
CA PRO A 46 3.44 -5.11 -10.13
C PRO A 46 2.32 -6.01 -9.60
N LEU A 47 1.26 -6.20 -10.38
CA LEU A 47 0.11 -7.04 -9.99
C LEU A 47 0.20 -8.49 -10.50
N GLY A 48 0.99 -8.75 -11.55
CA GLY A 48 0.93 -10.01 -12.31
C GLY A 48 1.90 -11.11 -11.87
N THR A 49 3.00 -10.77 -11.17
CA THR A 49 4.08 -11.72 -10.87
C THR A 49 4.27 -12.03 -9.39
N THR A 50 3.64 -11.29 -8.49
CA THR A 50 3.86 -11.42 -7.03
C THR A 50 2.58 -11.79 -6.31
N THR A 51 2.69 -12.74 -5.38
CA THR A 51 1.64 -13.17 -4.44
C THR A 51 1.19 -12.07 -3.49
N TRP A 52 1.83 -10.89 -3.51
CA TRP A 52 1.63 -9.82 -2.56
C TRP A 52 0.16 -9.43 -2.37
N LEU A 53 -0.67 -9.46 -3.42
CA LEU A 53 -2.10 -9.15 -3.30
C LEU A 53 -2.83 -10.23 -2.51
N LYS A 54 -2.50 -11.50 -2.73
CA LYS A 54 -3.04 -12.63 -1.97
C LYS A 54 -2.53 -12.61 -0.53
N ASP A 55 -1.24 -12.35 -0.34
CA ASP A 55 -0.62 -12.24 0.98
C ASP A 55 -1.29 -11.09 1.78
N MET A 56 -1.46 -9.93 1.15
CA MET A 56 -2.15 -8.78 1.73
C MET A 56 -3.64 -9.03 1.94
N ALA A 57 -4.29 -9.82 1.07
CA ALA A 57 -5.68 -10.23 1.24
C ALA A 57 -5.85 -11.22 2.40
N GLY A 58 -4.88 -12.11 2.63
CA GLY A 58 -4.82 -13.03 3.77
C GLY A 58 -4.76 -12.30 5.12
N GLU A 59 -4.11 -11.14 5.14
CA GLU A 59 -4.01 -10.27 6.32
C GLU A 59 -5.30 -9.49 6.65
N LEU A 60 -6.33 -9.52 5.80
CA LEU A 60 -7.62 -8.90 6.13
C LEU A 60 -8.30 -9.63 7.31
N ASN A 61 -9.34 -9.01 7.86
CA ASN A 61 -10.14 -9.65 8.89
C ASN A 61 -11.07 -10.69 8.24
N GLY A 62 -11.12 -11.92 8.79
CA GLY A 62 -11.93 -13.02 8.25
C GLY A 62 -13.42 -12.80 8.37
N THR A 63 -13.88 -12.20 9.47
CA THR A 63 -15.30 -11.93 9.72
C THR A 63 -15.80 -10.75 8.89
N PHE A 64 -14.97 -9.70 8.73
CA PHE A 64 -15.37 -8.47 8.04
C PHE A 64 -14.33 -8.00 7.00
N PRO A 65 -14.14 -8.74 5.90
CA PRO A 65 -13.10 -8.42 4.92
C PRO A 65 -13.36 -7.09 4.20
N ARG A 66 -14.62 -6.79 3.89
CA ARG A 66 -15.02 -5.52 3.26
C ARG A 66 -14.70 -4.31 4.13
N LEU A 67 -15.01 -4.39 5.42
CA LEU A 67 -14.76 -3.32 6.38
C LEU A 67 -13.26 -3.14 6.62
N SER A 68 -12.51 -4.24 6.70
CA SER A 68 -11.04 -4.21 6.81
C SER A 68 -10.41 -3.54 5.60
N ALA A 69 -10.75 -3.98 4.39
CA ALA A 69 -10.29 -3.38 3.13
C ALA A 69 -10.68 -1.90 3.01
N TRP A 70 -11.86 -1.53 3.50
CA TRP A 70 -12.31 -0.14 3.54
C TRP A 70 -11.42 0.70 4.44
N MET A 71 -10.97 0.19 5.58
CA MET A 71 -10.09 0.91 6.51
C MET A 71 -8.61 0.92 6.12
N MET A 72 -8.22 0.16 5.11
CA MET A 72 -6.85 0.17 4.62
C MET A 72 -6.45 1.53 4.07
N LYS A 73 -5.20 1.90 4.37
CA LYS A 73 -4.57 3.12 3.87
C LYS A 73 -3.19 2.81 3.34
N VAL A 74 -2.85 3.40 2.20
CA VAL A 74 -1.45 3.52 1.77
C VAL A 74 -0.79 4.62 2.61
N GLN A 75 0.47 4.42 2.96
CA GLN A 75 1.29 5.35 3.73
C GLN A 75 2.56 5.66 2.96
N ILE A 76 2.88 6.94 2.86
CA ILE A 76 4.14 7.45 2.31
C ILE A 76 4.92 8.02 3.48
N PHE A 77 6.07 7.40 3.76
CA PHE A 77 6.98 7.81 4.81
C PHE A 77 7.96 8.83 4.28
N THR A 78 8.28 9.81 5.10
CA THR A 78 9.18 10.91 4.73
C THR A 78 10.25 11.10 5.79
N ASN A 79 11.40 11.66 5.39
CA ASN A 79 12.51 11.93 6.31
C ASN A 79 12.18 12.99 7.37
N VAL A 80 11.14 13.80 7.17
CA VAL A 80 10.72 14.86 8.10
C VAL A 80 9.70 14.38 9.14
N GLY A 81 9.53 13.07 9.31
CA GLY A 81 8.61 12.47 10.29
C GLY A 81 7.12 12.62 9.97
N LYS A 82 6.77 13.18 8.80
CA LYS A 82 5.38 13.29 8.33
C LYS A 82 5.03 12.07 7.50
N THR A 83 3.94 11.38 7.86
CA THR A 83 3.40 10.28 7.06
C THR A 83 2.15 10.76 6.32
N VAL A 84 2.23 10.80 4.99
CA VAL A 84 1.06 11.07 4.17
C VAL A 84 0.30 9.77 4.02
N SER A 85 -0.99 9.75 4.36
CA SER A 85 -1.82 8.55 4.20
C SER A 85 -3.02 8.82 3.33
N ARG A 86 -3.34 7.85 2.47
CA ARG A 86 -4.52 7.91 1.60
C ARG A 86 -5.26 6.58 1.64
N ARG A 87 -6.58 6.66 1.46
CA ARG A 87 -7.43 5.48 1.39
C ARG A 87 -7.20 4.75 0.08
N LEU A 88 -7.33 3.43 0.09
CA LEU A 88 -7.32 2.66 -1.14
C LEU A 88 -8.50 3.02 -2.04
N GLU A 89 -8.26 3.03 -3.35
CA GLU A 89 -9.30 3.20 -4.36
C GLU A 89 -10.33 2.07 -4.31
N ALA A 90 -11.53 2.33 -4.82
CA ALA A 90 -12.62 1.34 -4.85
C ALA A 90 -12.23 0.06 -5.60
N GLY A 91 -11.54 0.18 -6.75
CA GLY A 91 -11.11 -0.96 -7.56
C GLY A 91 -10.17 -1.91 -6.82
N LEU A 92 -9.13 -1.36 -6.17
CA LEU A 92 -8.17 -2.17 -5.40
C LEU A 92 -8.82 -2.84 -4.19
N ARG A 93 -9.73 -2.14 -3.50
CA ARG A 93 -10.50 -2.73 -2.39
C ARG A 93 -11.35 -3.91 -2.83
N LYS A 94 -12.02 -3.79 -3.99
CA LYS A 94 -12.82 -4.88 -4.55
C LYS A 94 -11.95 -6.10 -4.84
N LYS A 95 -10.82 -5.90 -5.52
CA LYS A 95 -9.85 -6.97 -5.83
C LYS A 95 -9.29 -7.66 -4.58
N LEU A 96 -9.04 -6.93 -3.51
CA LEU A 96 -8.56 -7.50 -2.24
C LEU A 96 -9.61 -8.40 -1.57
N VAL A 97 -10.88 -7.99 -1.61
CA VAL A 97 -11.98 -8.79 -1.07
C VAL A 97 -12.20 -10.05 -1.91
N GLU A 98 -12.13 -9.94 -3.24
CA GLU A 98 -12.21 -11.07 -4.17
C GLU A 98 -11.04 -12.05 -3.98
N ALA A 99 -9.81 -11.53 -3.89
CA ALA A 99 -8.62 -12.34 -3.69
C ALA A 99 -8.66 -13.13 -2.36
N ARG A 100 -9.30 -12.58 -1.32
CA ARG A 100 -9.51 -13.31 -0.06
C ARG A 100 -10.59 -14.36 -0.17
N ALA A 101 -11.68 -14.10 -0.89
CA ALA A 101 -12.77 -15.07 -1.03
C ALA A 101 -12.33 -16.33 -1.79
N GLY A 102 -11.31 -16.22 -2.65
CA GLY A 102 -10.70 -17.33 -3.38
C GLY A 102 -9.41 -17.88 -2.75
N ALA A 103 -9.06 -17.48 -1.52
CA ALA A 103 -7.91 -17.97 -0.75
C ALA A 103 -8.39 -18.81 0.43
#